data_AF-A0A2H0XKB7-F1
#
_entry.id   AF-A0A2H0XKB7-F1
#
_cell.length_a   1.000
_cell.length_b   1.000
_cell.length_c   1.000
_cell.angle_alpha   90.00
_cell.angle_beta   90.00
_cell.angle_gamma   90.00
#
_symmetry.space_group_name_H-M   'P 1'
#
loop_
_entity.id
_entity.type
_entity.pdbx_description
1 polymer ?
#
loop_
_entity_poly.entity_id
_entity_poly.type
_entity_poly.pdbx_seq_one_letter_code
_entity_poly.pdbx_strand_id
1 'polypeptide(L)'
;MYKKIDKEIKKRLERVVGESLICDPEKMYDYMGDELADASLKKTPEVVVQPKNTKEIADVLKLTNEENIPVTPRGGGTGLCGGCVPLYGGIVLSLEKMNRVLEIDRNNMLAVVEAGVTLGNFYTEVEKAGLFFPPHPGEEGAQLGGLISTNASGARAVKYGGIRNYIKGLEVVLPQGETVTMGGKYMKSSTGYSLLNLIIGSEGTLGVITKAIISLLPKSPVMYTLIVPYDSLDDAITTVPEIRKKVLPLAVEFIENDVIPPTENLLNKNWPCKGNAYLMIIVDGTSEEEVLGVSESIASICIKHNVRSLDDIAFADTKEKQQNILDI
;
A
#
# COMPACT_ATOMS: atom_id res chain seq x y z
N MET A 1 -15.91 -1.73 30.37
CA MET A 1 -14.51 -1.31 30.61
C MET A 1 -13.62 -2.49 30.28
N TYR A 2 -12.55 -2.29 29.51
CA TYR A 2 -11.64 -3.37 29.10
C TYR A 2 -10.80 -3.89 30.26
N LYS A 3 -10.49 -5.19 30.26
CA LYS A 3 -9.62 -5.82 31.27
C LYS A 3 -8.15 -5.46 30.98
N LYS A 4 -7.39 -5.20 32.04
CA LYS A 4 -5.94 -4.98 31.98
C LYS A 4 -5.18 -6.31 32.00
N ILE A 5 -4.04 -6.35 31.32
CA ILE A 5 -3.17 -7.51 31.20
C ILE A 5 -2.36 -7.68 32.49
N ASP A 6 -2.77 -8.64 33.31
CA ASP A 6 -2.08 -9.05 34.52
C ASP A 6 -0.99 -10.11 34.25
N LYS A 7 -0.32 -10.56 35.32
CA LYS A 7 0.76 -11.57 35.23
C LYS A 7 0.27 -12.92 34.71
N GLU A 8 -0.98 -13.30 34.96
CA GLU A 8 -1.51 -14.59 34.52
C GLU A 8 -1.83 -14.56 33.03
N ILE A 9 -2.43 -13.46 32.55
CA ILE A 9 -2.67 -13.22 31.13
C ILE A 9 -1.34 -13.20 30.36
N LYS A 10 -0.31 -12.54 30.88
CA LYS A 10 1.04 -12.55 30.26
C LYS A 10 1.59 -13.96 30.10
N LYS A 11 1.50 -14.80 31.13
CA LYS A 11 1.93 -16.21 31.06
C LYS A 11 1.13 -17.01 30.03
N ARG A 12 -0.18 -16.76 29.91
CA ARG A 12 -1.03 -17.41 28.89
C ARG A 12 -0.62 -16.98 27.48
N LEU A 13 -0.36 -15.70 27.26
CA LEU A 13 0.15 -15.18 25.98
C LEU A 13 1.54 -15.77 25.66
N GLU A 14 2.44 -15.81 26.63
CA GLU A 14 3.77 -16.41 26.50
C GLU A 14 3.70 -17.91 26.13
N ARG A 15 2.71 -18.66 26.64
CA ARG A 15 2.49 -20.05 26.20
C ARG A 15 2.03 -20.17 24.75
N VAL A 16 1.37 -19.15 24.20
CA VAL A 16 0.89 -19.15 22.81
C VAL A 16 2.02 -18.73 21.85
N VAL A 17 2.73 -17.64 22.13
CA VAL A 17 3.70 -17.05 21.19
C VAL A 17 5.17 -17.20 21.60
N GLY A 18 5.44 -17.69 22.82
CA GLY A 18 6.79 -17.84 23.35
C GLY A 18 7.52 -16.49 23.43
N GLU A 19 8.76 -16.48 22.91
CA GLU A 19 9.64 -15.31 22.87
C GLU A 19 9.13 -14.15 22.00
N SER A 20 8.06 -14.37 21.23
CA SER A 20 7.40 -13.34 20.42
C SER A 20 6.42 -12.46 21.21
N LEU A 21 6.46 -12.53 22.54
CA LEU A 21 5.78 -11.59 23.46
C LEU A 21 6.76 -10.49 23.91
N ILE A 22 6.45 -9.24 23.60
CA ILE A 22 7.25 -8.09 24.00
C ILE A 22 6.52 -7.36 25.14
N CYS A 23 7.21 -7.23 26.27
CA CYS A 23 6.75 -6.48 27.45
C CYS A 23 7.70 -5.31 27.82
N ASP A 24 8.82 -5.19 27.13
CA ASP A 24 9.84 -4.17 27.37
C ASP A 24 9.36 -2.80 26.83
N PRO A 25 9.20 -1.78 27.69
CA PRO A 25 8.72 -0.46 27.28
C PRO A 25 9.53 0.17 26.15
N GLU A 26 10.85 -0.01 26.12
CA GLU A 26 11.71 0.56 25.07
C GLU A 26 11.40 -0.07 23.71
N LYS A 27 11.18 -1.39 23.67
CA LYS A 27 10.81 -2.11 22.45
C LYS A 27 9.37 -1.88 22.01
N MET A 28 8.48 -1.48 22.92
CA MET A 28 7.09 -1.18 22.60
C MET A 28 6.89 0.25 22.04
N TYR A 29 7.92 1.09 22.10
CA TYR A 29 7.85 2.49 21.64
C TYR A 29 7.39 2.61 20.18
N ASP A 30 7.93 1.76 19.30
CA ASP A 30 7.59 1.76 17.87
C ASP A 30 6.16 1.28 17.58
N TYR A 31 5.46 0.73 18.58
CA TYR A 31 4.11 0.18 18.45
C TYR A 31 3.03 1.11 19.02
N MET A 32 3.38 2.35 19.36
CA MET A 32 2.45 3.29 19.99
C MET A 32 1.45 3.96 19.03
N GLY A 33 1.65 3.81 17.72
CA GLY A 33 0.82 4.41 16.69
C GLY A 33 1.43 4.25 15.30
N ASP A 34 0.80 4.85 14.31
CA ASP A 34 1.31 4.93 12.94
C ASP A 34 2.02 6.27 12.67
N GLU A 35 2.22 6.60 11.40
CA GLU A 35 2.85 7.83 10.91
C GLU A 35 1.91 9.05 10.91
N LEU A 36 0.78 8.97 11.63
CA LEU A 36 -0.07 10.13 11.87
C LEU A 36 0.75 11.26 12.52
N ALA A 37 0.69 12.46 11.93
CA ALA A 37 1.51 13.60 12.33
C ALA A 37 1.29 14.07 13.78
N ASP A 38 0.08 13.87 14.34
CA ASP A 38 -0.22 14.25 15.72
C ASP A 38 0.29 13.22 16.73
N ALA A 39 1.50 13.47 17.23
CA ALA A 39 2.15 12.63 18.23
C ALA A 39 1.36 12.52 19.57
N SER A 40 0.45 13.45 19.87
CA SER A 40 -0.33 13.43 21.12
C SER A 40 -1.34 12.27 21.17
N LEU A 41 -1.67 11.71 20.00
CA LEU A 41 -2.59 10.60 19.85
C LEU A 41 -1.94 9.23 20.09
N LYS A 42 -0.60 9.14 20.09
CA LYS A 42 0.12 7.89 20.38
C LYS A 42 -0.25 7.34 21.77
N LYS A 43 -0.41 6.02 21.88
CA LYS A 43 -0.73 5.32 23.13
C LYS A 43 0.16 4.10 23.32
N THR A 44 0.62 3.87 24.55
CA THR A 44 1.45 2.70 24.86
C THR A 44 0.57 1.45 25.01
N PRO A 45 0.86 0.36 24.29
CA PRO A 45 0.21 -0.92 24.53
C PRO A 45 0.66 -1.52 25.86
N GLU A 46 -0.09 -2.49 26.39
CA GLU A 46 0.31 -3.22 27.60
C GLU A 46 1.29 -4.35 27.29
N VAL A 47 1.17 -4.93 26.09
CA VAL A 47 2.13 -5.87 25.47
C VAL A 47 2.03 -5.79 23.94
N VAL A 48 3.09 -6.19 23.25
CA VAL A 48 3.07 -6.46 21.81
C VAL A 48 3.22 -7.96 21.59
N VAL A 49 2.43 -8.52 20.70
CA VAL A 49 2.45 -9.94 20.32
C VAL A 49 2.83 -10.04 18.85
N GLN A 50 3.79 -10.89 18.52
CA GLN A 50 4.30 -11.08 17.15
C GLN A 50 4.11 -12.54 16.66
N PRO A 51 2.88 -12.96 16.33
CA PRO A 51 2.59 -14.34 15.94
C PRO A 51 3.37 -14.76 14.70
N LYS A 52 3.72 -16.04 14.63
CA LYS A 52 4.47 -16.64 13.51
C LYS A 52 3.57 -17.41 12.53
N ASN A 53 2.29 -17.58 12.87
CA ASN A 53 1.34 -18.32 12.05
C ASN A 53 -0.12 -17.98 12.43
N THR A 54 -1.05 -18.38 11.57
CA THR A 54 -2.50 -18.19 11.75
C THR A 54 -3.04 -18.79 13.05
N LYS A 55 -2.50 -19.93 13.51
CA LYS A 55 -2.97 -20.59 14.73
C LYS A 55 -2.65 -19.76 15.98
N GLU A 56 -1.45 -19.19 16.06
CA GLU A 56 -1.08 -18.30 17.17
C GLU A 56 -2.00 -17.07 17.22
N ILE A 57 -2.36 -16.49 16.07
CA ILE A 57 -3.34 -15.37 16.01
C ILE A 57 -4.70 -15.82 16.55
N ALA A 58 -5.20 -16.99 16.11
CA ALA A 58 -6.47 -17.54 16.58
C ALA A 58 -6.48 -17.78 18.09
N ASP A 59 -5.41 -18.36 18.64
CA ASP A 59 -5.29 -18.64 20.07
C ASP A 59 -5.20 -17.33 20.89
N VAL A 60 -4.51 -16.29 20.38
CA VAL A 60 -4.47 -14.95 21.01
C VAL A 60 -5.83 -14.28 21.00
N LEU A 61 -6.53 -14.26 19.85
CA LEU A 61 -7.85 -13.61 19.74
C LEU A 61 -8.91 -14.31 20.59
N LYS A 62 -8.87 -15.64 20.66
CA LYS A 62 -9.75 -16.40 21.55
C LYS A 62 -9.54 -16.02 23.02
N LEU A 63 -8.27 -15.97 23.46
CA LEU A 63 -7.91 -15.55 24.81
C LEU A 63 -8.38 -14.12 25.12
N THR A 64 -8.15 -13.17 24.22
CA THR A 64 -8.51 -11.76 24.46
C THR A 64 -10.02 -11.55 24.45
N ASN A 65 -10.75 -12.32 23.65
CA ASN A 65 -12.20 -12.31 23.62
C ASN A 65 -12.81 -12.88 24.92
N GLU A 66 -12.25 -13.96 25.47
CA GLU A 66 -12.65 -14.51 26.79
C GLU A 66 -12.40 -13.53 27.94
N GLU A 67 -11.30 -12.78 27.86
CA GLU A 67 -10.83 -11.88 28.91
C GLU A 67 -11.29 -10.42 28.73
N ASN A 68 -12.01 -10.10 27.65
CA ASN A 68 -12.42 -8.74 27.26
C ASN A 68 -11.22 -7.74 27.21
N ILE A 69 -10.19 -8.12 26.46
CA ILE A 69 -8.96 -7.33 26.23
C ILE A 69 -8.96 -6.81 24.78
N PRO A 70 -8.72 -5.51 24.54
CA PRO A 70 -8.70 -4.96 23.20
C PRO A 70 -7.44 -5.41 22.47
N VAL A 71 -7.58 -5.65 21.17
CA VAL A 71 -6.50 -6.03 20.26
C VAL A 71 -6.47 -5.04 19.11
N THR A 72 -5.29 -4.51 18.81
CA THR A 72 -5.05 -3.59 17.70
C THR A 72 -4.13 -4.29 16.69
N PRO A 73 -4.66 -4.77 15.55
CA PRO A 73 -3.84 -5.35 14.50
C PRO A 73 -2.87 -4.30 13.92
N ARG A 74 -1.63 -4.71 13.65
CA ARG A 74 -0.61 -3.83 13.08
C ARG A 74 0.17 -4.55 11.98
N GLY A 75 0.22 -3.92 10.81
CA GLY A 75 1.13 -4.27 9.73
C GLY A 75 2.46 -3.52 9.88
N GLY A 76 2.88 -2.81 8.82
CA GLY A 76 4.10 -1.98 8.82
C GLY A 76 4.02 -0.69 9.65
N GLY A 77 2.83 -0.31 10.15
CA GLY A 77 2.69 0.92 10.95
C GLY A 77 2.74 2.22 10.15
N THR A 78 2.62 2.15 8.82
CA THR A 78 2.78 3.30 7.92
C THR A 78 1.48 4.04 7.60
N GLY A 79 0.41 3.79 8.37
CA GLY A 79 -0.86 4.49 8.23
C GLY A 79 -0.75 5.96 8.61
N LEU A 80 -1.72 6.77 8.16
CA LEU A 80 -1.74 8.22 8.40
C LEU A 80 -3.01 8.68 9.12
N CYS A 81 -3.79 7.75 9.67
CA CYS A 81 -5.11 8.01 10.26
C CYS A 81 -5.23 7.55 11.71
N GLY A 82 -4.17 7.02 12.32
CA GLY A 82 -4.20 6.48 13.67
C GLY A 82 -4.80 5.06 13.75
N GLY A 83 -4.92 4.36 12.62
CA GLY A 83 -5.64 3.08 12.51
C GLY A 83 -5.02 1.95 13.35
N CYS A 84 -3.73 2.03 13.68
CA CYS A 84 -3.05 1.07 14.54
C CYS A 84 -2.58 1.65 15.89
N VAL A 85 -3.18 2.77 16.32
CA VAL A 85 -2.98 3.30 17.68
C VAL A 85 -3.78 2.44 18.68
N PRO A 86 -3.14 1.85 19.72
CA PRO A 86 -3.83 1.06 20.73
C PRO A 86 -4.56 1.97 21.73
N LEU A 87 -5.64 2.62 21.28
CA LEU A 87 -6.34 3.68 22.02
C LEU A 87 -6.76 3.28 23.43
N TYR A 88 -7.12 2.00 23.61
CA TYR A 88 -7.57 1.43 24.88
C TYR A 88 -6.48 0.62 25.63
N GLY A 89 -5.23 0.67 25.17
CA GLY A 89 -4.14 -0.18 25.66
C GLY A 89 -4.29 -1.62 25.15
N GLY A 90 -4.15 -2.59 26.03
CA GLY A 90 -4.25 -4.02 25.67
C GLY A 90 -3.11 -4.49 24.76
N ILE A 91 -3.44 -5.20 23.69
CA ILE A 91 -2.47 -5.87 22.82
C ILE A 91 -2.35 -5.14 21.49
N VAL A 92 -1.10 -4.87 21.07
CA VAL A 92 -0.80 -4.68 19.66
C VAL A 92 -0.39 -6.02 19.06
N LEU A 93 -1.08 -6.44 18.01
CA LEU A 93 -0.84 -7.70 17.30
C LEU A 93 -0.06 -7.40 16.00
N SER A 94 1.26 -7.53 16.05
CA SER A 94 2.14 -7.27 14.89
C SER A 94 2.23 -8.49 13.99
N LEU A 95 2.05 -8.30 12.68
CA LEU A 95 2.11 -9.35 11.67
C LEU A 95 3.51 -9.53 11.06
N GLU A 96 4.52 -8.78 11.49
CA GLU A 96 5.84 -8.74 10.85
C GLU A 96 6.59 -10.08 10.77
N LYS A 97 6.26 -11.04 11.64
CA LYS A 97 6.86 -12.39 11.65
C LYS A 97 6.19 -13.35 10.67
N MET A 98 5.05 -12.97 10.09
CA MET A 98 4.34 -13.69 9.03
C MET A 98 4.66 -13.06 7.66
N ASN A 99 5.92 -13.14 7.24
CA ASN A 99 6.47 -12.37 6.12
C ASN A 99 6.93 -13.22 4.92
N ARG A 100 6.35 -14.40 4.72
CA ARG A 100 6.72 -15.31 3.64
C ARG A 100 5.84 -15.15 2.41
N VAL A 101 6.48 -15.10 1.24
CA VAL A 101 5.83 -15.41 -0.04
C VAL A 101 5.74 -16.93 -0.14
N LEU A 102 4.53 -17.46 -0.08
CA LEU A 102 4.28 -18.91 0.00
C LEU A 102 4.29 -19.56 -1.38
N GLU A 103 3.87 -18.83 -2.41
CA GLU A 103 3.76 -19.35 -3.78
C GLU A 103 3.71 -18.21 -4.80
N ILE A 104 4.36 -18.43 -5.96
CA ILE A 104 4.12 -17.65 -7.18
C ILE A 104 3.80 -18.64 -8.31
N ASP A 105 2.54 -18.64 -8.75
CA ASP A 105 2.03 -19.48 -9.81
C ASP A 105 2.05 -18.70 -11.14
N ARG A 106 3.07 -18.99 -11.95
CA ARG A 106 3.27 -18.35 -13.26
C ARG A 106 2.25 -18.81 -14.31
N ASN A 107 1.64 -19.98 -14.14
CA ASN A 107 0.66 -20.50 -15.09
C ASN A 107 -0.70 -19.84 -14.88
N ASN A 108 -1.07 -19.62 -13.61
CA ASN A 108 -2.34 -18.98 -13.26
C ASN A 108 -2.21 -17.48 -12.95
N MET A 109 -1.00 -16.92 -12.99
CA MET A 109 -0.71 -15.51 -12.74
C MET A 109 -1.18 -15.07 -11.35
N LEU A 110 -0.81 -15.84 -10.32
CA LEU A 110 -1.23 -15.61 -8.93
C LEU A 110 -0.04 -15.71 -7.98
N ALA A 111 -0.13 -15.03 -6.85
CA ALA A 111 0.73 -15.25 -5.69
C ALA A 111 -0.09 -15.57 -4.45
N VAL A 112 0.49 -16.37 -3.54
CA VAL A 112 -0.03 -16.61 -2.21
C VAL A 112 1.00 -16.13 -1.21
N VAL A 113 0.59 -15.27 -0.29
CA VAL A 113 1.50 -14.54 0.60
C VAL A 113 0.93 -14.44 2.01
N GLU A 114 1.81 -14.42 3.00
CA GLU A 114 1.44 -14.05 4.36
C GLU A 114 1.24 -12.53 4.48
N ALA A 115 0.41 -12.11 5.45
CA ALA A 115 -0.01 -10.72 5.59
C ALA A 115 1.11 -9.74 6.00
N GLY A 116 2.19 -10.22 6.61
CA GLY A 116 3.35 -9.43 7.03
C GLY A 116 4.41 -9.23 5.94
N VAL A 117 4.21 -9.76 4.72
CA VAL A 117 5.11 -9.49 3.59
C VAL A 117 5.06 -7.99 3.27
N THR A 118 6.22 -7.34 3.19
CA THR A 118 6.30 -5.93 2.75
C THR A 118 6.06 -5.82 1.26
N LEU A 119 5.51 -4.68 0.82
CA LEU A 119 5.24 -4.42 -0.59
C LEU A 119 6.53 -4.51 -1.44
N GLY A 120 7.64 -3.93 -0.97
CA GLY A 120 8.93 -4.00 -1.69
C GLY A 120 9.47 -5.43 -1.84
N ASN A 121 9.34 -6.26 -0.80
CA ASN A 121 9.74 -7.67 -0.90
C ASN A 121 8.80 -8.44 -1.84
N PHE A 122 7.50 -8.12 -1.83
CA PHE A 122 6.55 -8.70 -2.76
C PHE A 122 6.87 -8.36 -4.22
N TYR A 123 7.19 -7.09 -4.52
CA TYR A 123 7.65 -6.71 -5.86
C TYR A 123 8.89 -7.48 -6.28
N THR A 124 9.89 -7.55 -5.40
CA THR A 124 11.14 -8.27 -5.67
C THR A 124 10.88 -9.72 -6.09
N GLU A 125 10.02 -10.44 -5.37
CA GLU A 125 9.71 -11.84 -5.68
C GLU A 125 8.86 -11.99 -6.95
N VAL A 126 7.88 -11.10 -7.17
CA VAL A 126 7.05 -11.06 -8.39
C VAL A 126 7.88 -10.78 -9.64
N GLU A 127 8.82 -9.84 -9.57
CA GLU A 127 9.72 -9.48 -10.66
C GLU A 127 10.70 -10.61 -11.01
N LYS A 128 11.26 -11.30 -9.99
CA LYS A 128 12.08 -12.51 -10.19
C LYS A 128 11.32 -13.60 -10.97
N ALA A 129 10.01 -13.70 -10.78
CA ALA A 129 9.15 -14.63 -11.51
C ALA A 129 8.78 -14.14 -12.94
N GLY A 130 9.20 -12.93 -13.32
CA GLY A 130 8.89 -12.31 -14.61
C GLY A 130 7.45 -11.81 -14.72
N LEU A 131 6.82 -11.50 -13.58
CA LEU A 131 5.44 -11.03 -13.48
C LEU A 131 5.41 -9.58 -13.00
N PHE A 132 4.20 -9.01 -12.89
CA PHE A 132 4.00 -7.63 -12.47
C PHE A 132 2.82 -7.52 -11.50
N PHE A 133 3.00 -6.73 -10.43
CA PHE A 133 1.93 -6.30 -9.54
C PHE A 133 1.71 -4.78 -9.72
N PRO A 134 0.58 -4.35 -10.28
CA PRO A 134 0.41 -2.94 -10.65
C PRO A 134 0.22 -1.94 -9.50
N PRO A 135 -0.61 -2.20 -8.47
CA PRO A 135 -0.86 -1.23 -7.40
C PRO A 135 0.45 -0.83 -6.72
N HIS A 136 0.69 0.48 -6.58
CA HIS A 136 1.88 1.07 -5.95
C HIS A 136 1.47 2.20 -4.99
N PRO A 137 1.03 1.85 -3.76
CA PRO A 137 0.68 2.81 -2.72
C PRO A 137 1.93 3.39 -2.03
N GLY A 138 2.83 4.06 -2.77
CA GLY A 138 3.91 4.95 -2.27
C GLY A 138 4.96 4.37 -1.31
N GLU A 139 4.55 3.81 -0.18
CA GLU A 139 5.37 3.29 0.92
C GLU A 139 5.60 1.78 0.77
N GLU A 140 6.78 1.40 0.28
CA GLU A 140 7.12 0.00 0.02
C GLU A 140 7.45 -0.82 1.29
N GLY A 141 7.68 -0.15 2.43
CA GLY A 141 7.78 -0.76 3.76
C GLY A 141 6.43 -1.21 4.33
N ALA A 142 5.32 -0.76 3.76
CA ALA A 142 3.99 -1.19 4.15
C ALA A 142 3.80 -2.71 3.92
N GLN A 143 3.09 -3.36 4.83
CA GLN A 143 2.82 -4.81 4.76
C GLN A 143 1.48 -5.09 4.07
N LEU A 144 1.42 -6.17 3.27
CA LEU A 144 0.28 -6.51 2.43
C LEU A 144 -1.04 -6.62 3.22
N GLY A 145 -1.04 -7.16 4.43
CA GLY A 145 -2.21 -7.23 5.29
C GLY A 145 -2.77 -5.85 5.64
N GLY A 146 -1.89 -4.89 5.96
CA GLY A 146 -2.26 -3.51 6.22
C GLY A 146 -2.80 -2.83 4.95
N LEU A 147 -2.08 -2.97 3.84
CA LEU A 147 -2.47 -2.44 2.54
C LEU A 147 -3.85 -2.95 2.06
N ILE A 148 -4.16 -4.22 2.31
CA ILE A 148 -5.48 -4.81 2.01
C ILE A 148 -6.53 -4.27 3.01
N SER A 149 -6.18 -4.20 4.28
CA SER A 149 -7.08 -3.72 5.34
C SER A 149 -7.48 -2.26 5.16
N THR A 150 -6.61 -1.43 4.57
CA THR A 150 -6.89 -0.02 4.26
C THR A 150 -7.39 0.20 2.83
N ASN A 151 -7.48 -0.87 2.02
CA ASN A 151 -7.78 -0.79 0.59
C ASN A 151 -6.87 0.23 -0.13
N ALA A 152 -5.56 0.14 0.10
CA ALA A 152 -4.61 1.10 -0.42
C ALA A 152 -4.65 1.16 -1.95
N SER A 153 -4.52 2.38 -2.47
CA SER A 153 -4.49 2.69 -3.89
C SER A 153 -3.08 3.10 -4.33
N GLY A 154 -2.89 4.33 -4.80
CA GLY A 154 -1.60 4.84 -5.28
C GLY A 154 -1.74 5.48 -6.66
N ALA A 155 -0.67 6.12 -7.14
CA ALA A 155 -0.66 6.89 -8.39
C ALA A 155 -1.14 6.07 -9.61
N ARG A 156 -0.85 4.76 -9.61
CA ARG A 156 -1.18 3.83 -10.70
C ARG A 156 -2.65 3.40 -10.74
N ALA A 157 -3.46 3.81 -9.76
CA ALA A 157 -4.85 3.39 -9.65
C ALA A 157 -5.74 3.90 -10.79
N VAL A 158 -5.34 4.97 -11.48
CA VAL A 158 -6.08 5.54 -12.63
C VAL A 158 -6.28 4.49 -13.72
N LYS A 159 -5.21 3.77 -14.11
CA LYS A 159 -5.29 2.71 -15.14
C LYS A 159 -5.59 1.34 -14.55
N TYR A 160 -5.00 1.01 -13.40
CA TYR A 160 -4.98 -0.36 -12.89
C TYR A 160 -5.93 -0.66 -11.73
N GLY A 161 -6.56 0.36 -11.15
CA GLY A 161 -7.31 0.23 -9.90
C GLY A 161 -6.40 0.05 -8.68
N GLY A 162 -7.03 -0.07 -7.51
CA GLY A 162 -6.34 -0.25 -6.24
C GLY A 162 -6.11 -1.73 -5.91
N ILE A 163 -5.61 -1.99 -4.71
CA ILE A 163 -5.31 -3.35 -4.24
C ILE A 163 -6.52 -4.28 -4.32
N ARG A 164 -7.72 -3.78 -3.99
CA ARG A 164 -8.98 -4.55 -4.07
C ARG A 164 -9.17 -5.27 -5.39
N ASN A 165 -8.76 -4.68 -6.51
CA ASN A 165 -8.94 -5.27 -7.84
C ASN A 165 -8.13 -6.56 -8.04
N TYR A 166 -7.05 -6.73 -7.27
CA TYR A 166 -6.09 -7.82 -7.41
C TYR A 166 -6.27 -8.91 -6.36
N ILE A 167 -7.02 -8.67 -5.28
CA ILE A 167 -7.25 -9.70 -4.25
C ILE A 167 -8.27 -10.72 -4.76
N LYS A 168 -7.85 -11.99 -4.81
CA LYS A 168 -8.67 -13.14 -5.23
C LYS A 168 -9.09 -14.02 -4.07
N GLY A 169 -8.38 -13.96 -2.95
CA GLY A 169 -8.72 -14.70 -1.74
C GLY A 169 -8.03 -14.16 -0.50
N LEU A 170 -8.64 -14.39 0.66
CA LEU A 170 -8.13 -14.02 1.97
C LEU A 170 -8.34 -15.18 2.96
N GLU A 171 -7.37 -15.37 3.84
CA GLU A 171 -7.52 -16.09 5.10
C GLU A 171 -7.58 -15.04 6.22
N VAL A 172 -8.62 -15.11 7.06
CA VAL A 172 -8.90 -14.12 8.10
C VAL A 172 -9.20 -14.85 9.39
N VAL A 173 -8.64 -14.38 10.50
CA VAL A 173 -9.02 -14.84 11.84
C VAL A 173 -10.00 -13.84 12.44
N LEU A 174 -11.18 -14.32 12.79
CA LEU A 174 -12.25 -13.53 13.41
C LEU A 174 -11.99 -13.31 14.91
N PRO A 175 -12.65 -12.33 15.55
CA PRO A 175 -12.45 -12.03 16.97
C PRO A 175 -12.65 -13.22 17.92
N GLN A 176 -13.47 -14.21 17.55
CA GLN A 176 -13.69 -15.43 18.35
C GLN A 176 -12.57 -16.48 18.18
N GLY A 177 -11.57 -16.21 17.33
CA GLY A 177 -10.48 -17.13 17.00
C GLY A 177 -10.82 -18.12 15.87
N GLU A 178 -11.97 -17.98 15.21
CA GLU A 178 -12.30 -18.80 14.03
C GLU A 178 -11.53 -18.31 12.80
N THR A 179 -10.90 -19.24 12.08
CA THR A 179 -10.26 -18.94 10.79
C THR A 179 -11.23 -19.18 9.66
N VAL A 180 -11.48 -18.15 8.86
CA VAL A 180 -12.33 -18.21 7.67
C VAL A 180 -11.51 -17.94 6.40
N THR A 181 -11.86 -18.64 5.33
CA THR A 181 -11.26 -18.44 4.01
C THR A 181 -12.33 -17.95 3.06
N MET A 182 -12.04 -16.88 2.33
CA MET A 182 -12.93 -16.27 1.35
C MET A 182 -12.19 -16.14 0.02
N GLY A 183 -12.87 -16.35 -1.10
CA GLY A 183 -12.21 -16.33 -2.40
C GLY A 183 -11.38 -17.59 -2.67
N GLY A 184 -10.41 -17.51 -3.59
CA GLY A 184 -9.58 -18.64 -3.98
C GLY A 184 -8.78 -18.39 -5.26
N LYS A 185 -8.11 -19.44 -5.76
CA LYS A 185 -7.33 -19.41 -7.00
C LYS A 185 -8.23 -19.58 -8.23
N TYR A 186 -9.17 -18.67 -8.42
CA TYR A 186 -10.05 -18.66 -9.58
C TYR A 186 -10.23 -17.24 -10.09
N MET A 187 -10.39 -17.11 -11.41
CA MET A 187 -10.56 -15.81 -12.07
C MET A 187 -11.94 -15.20 -11.86
N LYS A 188 -12.97 -16.04 -11.71
CA LYS A 188 -14.37 -15.63 -11.56
C LYS A 188 -15.05 -16.49 -10.52
N SER A 189 -15.85 -15.85 -9.66
CA SER A 189 -16.77 -16.52 -8.76
C SER A 189 -18.00 -15.63 -8.57
N SER A 190 -19.18 -16.26 -8.62
CA SER A 190 -20.49 -15.62 -8.39
C SER A 190 -21.31 -16.43 -7.38
N THR A 191 -20.64 -17.28 -6.59
CA THR A 191 -21.30 -18.13 -5.60
C THR A 191 -21.45 -17.39 -4.27
N GLY A 192 -22.61 -16.76 -4.07
CA GLY A 192 -22.96 -16.10 -2.82
C GLY A 192 -22.41 -14.68 -2.67
N TYR A 193 -22.29 -14.21 -1.43
CA TYR A 193 -21.88 -12.84 -1.11
C TYR A 193 -20.38 -12.62 -1.33
N SER A 194 -20.02 -11.40 -1.72
CA SER A 194 -18.62 -10.99 -1.81
C SER A 194 -18.07 -10.58 -0.43
N LEU A 195 -17.99 -11.53 0.50
CA LEU A 195 -17.46 -11.30 1.86
C LEU A 195 -15.99 -10.83 1.83
N LEU A 196 -15.25 -11.23 0.80
CA LEU A 196 -13.91 -10.71 0.51
C LEU A 196 -13.88 -9.17 0.45
N ASN A 197 -14.87 -8.55 -0.23
CA ASN A 197 -14.94 -7.11 -0.34
C ASN A 197 -15.37 -6.41 0.96
N LEU A 198 -16.01 -7.11 1.89
CA LEU A 198 -16.34 -6.60 3.22
C LEU A 198 -15.09 -6.50 4.09
N ILE A 199 -14.15 -7.45 3.96
CA ILE A 199 -12.89 -7.46 4.72
C ILE A 199 -11.89 -6.43 4.18
N ILE A 200 -11.79 -6.28 2.85
CA ILE A 200 -10.90 -5.29 2.24
C ILE A 200 -11.40 -3.88 2.58
N GLY A 201 -10.54 -3.06 3.19
CA GLY A 201 -10.95 -1.74 3.69
C GLY A 201 -11.61 -1.75 5.08
N SER A 202 -11.63 -2.89 5.78
CA SER A 202 -12.22 -2.98 7.14
C SER A 202 -11.29 -2.50 8.25
N GLU A 203 -10.05 -2.14 7.93
CA GLU A 203 -9.05 -1.59 8.87
C GLU A 203 -8.82 -2.48 10.11
N GLY A 204 -8.95 -3.80 9.94
CA GLY A 204 -8.75 -4.77 11.02
C GLY A 204 -9.91 -4.87 12.01
N THR A 205 -11.00 -4.12 11.81
CA THR A 205 -12.16 -4.09 12.74
C THR A 205 -13.06 -5.33 12.64
N LEU A 206 -12.99 -6.06 11.53
CA LEU A 206 -13.80 -7.27 11.29
C LEU A 206 -13.01 -8.58 11.45
N GLY A 207 -11.70 -8.51 11.61
CA GLY A 207 -10.81 -9.66 11.72
C GLY A 207 -9.39 -9.34 11.27
N VAL A 208 -8.48 -10.29 11.49
CA VAL A 208 -7.06 -10.17 11.17
C VAL A 208 -6.76 -10.96 9.91
N ILE A 209 -6.36 -10.27 8.84
CA ILE A 209 -5.90 -10.92 7.61
C ILE A 209 -4.56 -11.61 7.88
N THR A 210 -4.46 -12.90 7.58
CA THR A 210 -3.24 -13.71 7.78
C THR A 210 -2.58 -14.13 6.48
N LYS A 211 -3.37 -14.31 5.42
CA LYS A 211 -2.92 -14.72 4.09
C LYS A 211 -3.74 -14.05 3.01
N ALA A 212 -3.10 -13.75 1.88
CA ALA A 212 -3.76 -13.25 0.69
C ALA A 212 -3.39 -14.06 -0.55
N ILE A 213 -4.37 -14.18 -1.46
CA ILE A 213 -4.17 -14.65 -2.83
C ILE A 213 -4.32 -13.43 -3.74
N ILE A 214 -3.28 -13.11 -4.50
CA ILE A 214 -3.17 -11.88 -5.27
C ILE A 214 -2.96 -12.24 -6.74
N SER A 215 -3.78 -11.69 -7.65
CA SER A 215 -3.55 -11.82 -9.08
C SER A 215 -2.41 -10.92 -9.55
N LEU A 216 -1.66 -11.39 -10.51
CA LEU A 216 -0.53 -10.74 -11.13
C LEU A 216 -0.80 -10.53 -12.62
N LEU A 217 -0.02 -9.66 -13.24
CA LEU A 217 -0.03 -9.39 -14.67
C LEU A 217 1.27 -9.90 -15.32
N PRO A 218 1.29 -10.02 -16.66
CA PRO A 218 2.54 -10.22 -17.40
C PRO A 218 3.56 -9.13 -17.07
N LYS A 219 4.84 -9.42 -17.35
CA LYS A 219 5.99 -8.55 -17.09
C LYS A 219 5.68 -7.06 -17.33
N SER A 220 6.21 -6.24 -16.43
CA SER A 220 6.00 -4.80 -16.38
C SER A 220 6.16 -4.12 -17.75
N PRO A 221 5.21 -3.25 -18.13
CA PRO A 221 5.24 -2.51 -19.39
C PRO A 221 6.42 -1.52 -19.46
N VAL A 222 6.75 -1.06 -20.67
CA VAL A 222 7.59 0.14 -20.85
C VAL A 222 6.84 1.32 -20.22
N MET A 223 7.53 2.19 -19.49
CA MET A 223 6.95 3.36 -18.85
C MET A 223 7.75 4.60 -19.20
N TYR A 224 7.08 5.72 -19.44
CA TYR A 224 7.67 7.06 -19.56
C TYR A 224 6.95 8.06 -18.66
N THR A 225 7.70 9.05 -18.17
CA THR A 225 7.17 10.14 -17.34
C THR A 225 7.37 11.47 -18.04
N LEU A 226 6.32 12.28 -18.09
CA LEU A 226 6.33 13.67 -18.56
C LEU A 226 6.08 14.58 -17.36
N ILE A 227 6.92 15.60 -17.19
CA ILE A 227 6.66 16.71 -16.26
C ILE A 227 6.32 17.93 -17.09
N VAL A 228 5.07 18.37 -16.97
CA VAL A 228 4.50 19.42 -17.81
C VAL A 228 4.33 20.68 -16.96
N PRO A 229 5.11 21.75 -17.21
CA PRO A 229 4.98 23.00 -16.49
C PRO A 229 3.88 23.88 -17.08
N TYR A 230 3.13 24.55 -16.21
CA TYR A 230 2.11 25.54 -16.53
C TYR A 230 2.37 26.84 -15.77
N ASP A 231 2.02 27.97 -16.39
CA ASP A 231 2.03 29.28 -15.73
C ASP A 231 0.78 29.54 -14.89
N SER A 232 -0.30 28.83 -15.19
CA SER A 232 -1.59 28.91 -14.54
C SER A 232 -2.00 27.56 -13.97
N LEU A 233 -2.47 27.57 -12.73
CA LEU A 233 -3.10 26.40 -12.10
C LEU A 233 -4.34 25.93 -12.88
N ASP A 234 -5.14 26.88 -13.39
CA ASP A 234 -6.37 26.56 -14.13
C ASP A 234 -6.07 25.82 -15.44
N ASP A 235 -4.98 26.19 -16.14
CA ASP A 235 -4.56 25.52 -17.37
C ASP A 235 -4.15 24.07 -17.08
N ALA A 236 -3.38 23.84 -16.01
CA ALA A 236 -3.02 22.49 -15.57
C ALA A 236 -4.27 21.64 -15.28
N ILE A 237 -5.20 22.16 -14.47
CA ILE A 237 -6.42 21.43 -14.07
C ILE A 237 -7.31 21.11 -15.28
N THR A 238 -7.55 22.09 -16.15
CA THR A 238 -8.44 21.94 -17.31
C THR A 238 -7.87 21.03 -18.40
N THR A 239 -6.56 20.82 -18.42
CA THR A 239 -5.91 19.87 -19.34
C THR A 239 -6.22 18.41 -18.99
N VAL A 240 -6.37 18.07 -17.71
CA VAL A 240 -6.52 16.67 -17.26
C VAL A 240 -7.73 15.96 -17.90
N PRO A 241 -8.95 16.55 -17.95
CA PRO A 241 -10.07 15.96 -18.68
C PRO A 241 -9.80 15.72 -20.17
N GLU A 242 -9.07 16.61 -20.85
CA GLU A 242 -8.79 16.48 -22.28
C GLU A 242 -7.81 15.34 -22.57
N ILE A 243 -6.82 15.13 -21.70
CA ILE A 243 -5.96 13.95 -21.73
C ILE A 243 -6.82 12.69 -21.59
N ARG A 244 -7.68 12.63 -20.55
CA ARG A 244 -8.50 11.45 -20.23
C ARG A 244 -9.52 11.08 -21.32
N LYS A 245 -9.94 12.03 -22.16
CA LYS A 245 -10.81 11.76 -23.32
C LYS A 245 -10.13 10.95 -24.42
N LYS A 246 -8.79 10.95 -24.48
CA LYS A 246 -8.02 10.34 -25.57
C LYS A 246 -7.08 9.24 -25.11
N VAL A 247 -6.53 9.38 -23.92
CA VAL A 247 -5.53 8.48 -23.35
C VAL A 247 -5.95 8.11 -21.94
N LEU A 248 -5.76 6.85 -21.58
CA LEU A 248 -5.81 6.40 -20.19
C LEU A 248 -4.38 6.33 -19.64
N PRO A 249 -3.86 7.43 -19.04
CA PRO A 249 -2.52 7.43 -18.46
C PRO A 249 -2.46 6.50 -17.25
N LEU A 250 -1.25 6.04 -16.94
CA LEU A 250 -0.97 5.28 -15.73
C LEU A 250 -1.22 6.11 -14.47
N ALA A 251 -0.72 7.35 -14.48
CA ALA A 251 -0.87 8.33 -13.41
C ALA A 251 -0.95 9.75 -13.99
N VAL A 252 -1.67 10.64 -13.29
CA VAL A 252 -1.65 12.09 -13.50
C VAL A 252 -1.67 12.73 -12.12
N GLU A 253 -0.51 13.23 -11.70
CA GLU A 253 -0.34 13.87 -10.40
C GLU A 253 -0.17 15.37 -10.58
N PHE A 254 -0.84 16.14 -9.74
CA PHE A 254 -0.67 17.59 -9.67
C PHE A 254 0.41 17.92 -8.63
N ILE A 255 1.34 18.80 -9.00
CA ILE A 255 2.41 19.24 -8.12
C ILE A 255 2.41 20.76 -8.11
N GLU A 256 2.28 21.33 -6.91
CA GLU A 256 2.31 22.77 -6.69
C GLU A 256 3.75 23.28 -6.68
N ASN A 257 3.98 24.51 -7.14
CA ASN A 257 5.33 25.06 -7.16
C ASN A 257 5.89 25.33 -5.75
N ASP A 258 5.04 25.61 -4.76
CA ASP A 258 5.49 26.00 -3.42
C ASP A 258 6.23 24.89 -2.66
N VAL A 259 5.96 23.61 -3.00
CA VAL A 259 6.68 22.47 -2.41
C VAL A 259 8.04 22.22 -3.06
N ILE A 260 8.29 22.73 -4.27
CA ILE A 260 9.50 22.39 -5.03
C ILE A 260 10.77 23.01 -4.43
N PRO A 261 10.87 24.35 -4.21
CA PRO A 261 12.11 24.93 -3.69
C PRO A 261 12.54 24.39 -2.32
N PRO A 262 11.64 24.19 -1.32
CA PRO A 262 12.03 23.55 -0.06
C PRO A 262 12.59 22.15 -0.26
N THR A 263 12.00 21.37 -1.17
CA THR A 263 12.39 19.98 -1.43
C THR A 263 13.71 19.89 -2.22
N GLU A 264 13.91 20.74 -3.24
CA GLU A 264 15.21 20.87 -3.94
C GLU A 264 16.33 21.16 -2.94
N ASN A 265 16.09 22.08 -2.00
CA ASN A 265 17.07 22.45 -0.96
C ASN A 265 17.32 21.33 0.05
N LEU A 266 16.29 20.62 0.49
CA LEU A 266 16.40 19.53 1.45
C LEU A 266 17.16 18.33 0.88
N LEU A 267 16.87 17.99 -0.38
CA LEU A 267 17.40 16.79 -1.04
C LEU A 267 18.67 17.07 -1.86
N ASN A 268 19.04 18.34 -2.05
CA ASN A 268 20.12 18.78 -2.93
C ASN A 268 19.97 18.22 -4.36
N LYS A 269 18.75 18.31 -4.89
CA LYS A 269 18.36 17.86 -6.24
C LYS A 269 17.63 18.99 -6.97
N ASN A 270 17.54 18.88 -8.30
CA ASN A 270 16.89 19.91 -9.14
C ASN A 270 15.66 19.34 -9.82
N TRP A 271 14.55 20.06 -9.72
CA TRP A 271 13.32 19.82 -10.46
C TRP A 271 13.57 20.08 -11.96
N PRO A 272 13.07 19.20 -12.86
CA PRO A 272 13.56 19.15 -14.23
C PRO A 272 13.03 20.24 -15.16
N CYS A 273 12.06 21.06 -14.72
CA CYS A 273 11.47 22.15 -15.51
C CYS A 273 11.04 23.30 -14.60
N LYS A 274 10.61 24.44 -15.17
CA LYS A 274 10.17 25.62 -14.40
C LYS A 274 8.77 26.08 -14.83
N GLY A 275 7.89 26.31 -13.86
CA GLY A 275 6.51 26.77 -14.01
C GLY A 275 5.93 27.16 -12.65
N ASN A 276 4.65 27.55 -12.62
CA ASN A 276 3.92 27.86 -11.39
C ASN A 276 3.05 26.68 -10.91
N ALA A 277 2.79 25.72 -11.80
CA ALA A 277 2.06 24.49 -11.55
C ALA A 277 2.61 23.39 -12.45
N TYR A 278 2.53 22.13 -12.02
CA TYR A 278 3.07 21.00 -12.80
C TYR A 278 2.08 19.84 -12.81
N LEU A 279 2.01 19.17 -13.97
CA LEU A 279 1.43 17.83 -14.07
C LEU A 279 2.55 16.82 -14.28
N MET A 280 2.64 15.82 -13.40
CA MET A 280 3.42 14.62 -13.64
C MET A 280 2.51 13.56 -14.25
N ILE A 281 2.77 13.21 -15.50
CA ILE A 281 1.98 12.25 -16.26
C ILE A 281 2.84 11.03 -16.55
N ILE A 282 2.39 9.87 -16.11
CA ILE A 282 3.07 8.60 -16.38
C ILE A 282 2.21 7.82 -17.36
N VAL A 283 2.86 7.27 -18.38
CA VAL A 283 2.24 6.41 -19.38
C VAL A 283 3.01 5.12 -19.52
N ASP A 284 2.29 4.06 -19.87
CA ASP A 284 2.83 2.73 -20.01
C ASP A 284 2.26 1.99 -21.23
N GLY A 285 3.06 1.08 -21.79
CA GLY A 285 2.69 0.33 -22.98
C GLY A 285 3.58 -0.90 -23.23
N THR A 286 3.26 -1.64 -24.26
CA THR A 286 3.91 -2.92 -24.58
C THR A 286 5.22 -2.75 -25.37
N SER A 287 5.44 -1.57 -25.96
CA SER A 287 6.65 -1.21 -26.71
C SER A 287 6.98 0.27 -26.55
N GLU A 288 8.26 0.62 -26.74
CA GLU A 288 8.71 2.02 -26.68
C GLU A 288 7.99 2.91 -27.71
N GLU A 289 7.74 2.39 -28.92
CA GLU A 289 7.02 3.11 -29.98
C GLU A 289 5.58 3.47 -29.55
N GLU A 290 4.87 2.54 -28.90
CA GLU A 290 3.53 2.78 -28.37
C GLU A 290 3.54 3.88 -27.30
N VAL A 291 4.45 3.78 -26.32
CA VAL A 291 4.53 4.77 -25.23
C VAL A 291 4.95 6.14 -25.75
N LEU A 292 5.85 6.19 -26.73
CA LEU A 292 6.27 7.44 -27.36
C LEU A 292 5.10 8.11 -28.10
N GLY A 293 4.36 7.37 -28.93
CA GLY A 293 3.21 7.92 -29.65
C GLY A 293 2.10 8.43 -28.71
N VAL A 294 1.89 7.74 -27.58
CA VAL A 294 0.97 8.21 -26.53
C VAL A 294 1.51 9.50 -25.88
N SER A 295 2.81 9.56 -25.58
CA SER A 295 3.47 10.73 -24.99
C SER A 295 3.37 11.96 -25.90
N GLU A 296 3.57 11.80 -27.20
CA GLU A 296 3.42 12.87 -28.21
C GLU A 296 1.98 13.40 -28.29
N SER A 297 1.00 12.49 -28.22
CA SER A 297 -0.43 12.85 -28.17
C SER A 297 -0.75 13.68 -26.93
N ILE A 298 -0.23 13.30 -25.77
CA ILE A 298 -0.38 14.06 -24.52
C ILE A 298 0.30 15.43 -24.62
N ALA A 299 1.55 15.48 -25.05
CA ALA A 299 2.28 16.73 -25.22
C ALA A 299 1.54 17.69 -26.14
N SER A 300 0.98 17.19 -27.24
CA SER A 300 0.14 17.98 -28.17
C SER A 300 -1.14 18.53 -27.52
N ILE A 301 -1.73 17.82 -26.56
CA ILE A 301 -2.89 18.30 -25.79
C ILE A 301 -2.44 19.40 -24.83
N CYS A 302 -1.33 19.21 -24.12
CA CYS A 302 -0.78 20.19 -23.18
C CYS A 302 -0.43 21.52 -23.88
N ILE A 303 0.20 21.48 -25.06
CA ILE A 303 0.49 22.69 -25.84
C ILE A 303 -0.78 23.45 -26.25
N LYS A 304 -1.87 22.73 -26.56
CA LYS A 304 -3.17 23.37 -26.85
C LYS A 304 -3.81 24.03 -25.62
N HIS A 305 -3.31 23.73 -24.42
CA HIS A 305 -3.75 24.28 -23.15
C HIS A 305 -2.64 25.12 -22.50
N ASN A 306 -1.98 25.95 -23.32
CA ASN A 306 -1.11 27.03 -22.87
C ASN A 306 0.23 26.60 -22.22
N VAL A 307 0.69 25.37 -22.44
CA VAL A 307 2.13 25.08 -22.23
C VAL A 307 2.94 25.86 -23.26
N ARG A 308 3.98 26.57 -22.79
CA ARG A 308 4.77 27.53 -23.58
C ARG A 308 5.45 26.91 -24.81
N SER A 309 6.13 25.79 -24.62
CA SER A 309 6.84 25.06 -25.68
C SER A 309 6.91 23.57 -25.37
N LEU A 310 7.11 22.74 -26.40
CA LEU A 310 7.41 21.31 -26.22
C LEU A 310 8.74 21.10 -25.47
N ASP A 311 9.71 21.99 -25.68
CA ASP A 311 11.03 21.93 -25.04
C ASP A 311 10.97 22.15 -23.52
N ASP A 312 9.88 22.73 -23.00
CA ASP A 312 9.67 22.94 -21.56
C ASP A 312 9.15 21.68 -20.85
N ILE A 313 8.63 20.69 -21.60
CA ILE A 313 8.15 19.44 -21.03
C ILE A 313 9.35 18.53 -20.77
N ALA A 314 9.64 18.27 -19.50
CA ALA A 314 10.69 17.32 -19.16
C ALA A 314 10.22 15.88 -19.42
N PHE A 315 11.06 15.11 -20.11
CA PHE A 315 10.77 13.74 -20.51
C PHE A 315 11.77 12.76 -19.89
N ALA A 316 11.25 11.79 -19.14
CA ALA A 316 12.04 10.74 -18.50
C ALA A 316 11.72 9.36 -19.11
N ASP A 317 12.62 8.93 -19.98
CA ASP A 317 12.58 7.71 -20.79
C ASP A 317 13.38 6.55 -20.20
N THR A 318 14.23 6.82 -19.20
CA THR A 318 15.03 5.82 -18.50
C THR A 318 14.58 5.66 -17.06
N LYS A 319 14.76 4.47 -16.49
CA LYS A 319 14.47 4.20 -15.08
C LYS A 319 15.20 5.14 -14.13
N GLU A 320 16.44 5.49 -14.44
CA GLU A 320 17.25 6.41 -13.63
C GLU A 320 16.65 7.82 -13.59
N LYS A 321 16.27 8.38 -14.75
CA LYS A 321 15.61 9.69 -14.81
C LYS A 321 14.27 9.68 -14.08
N GLN A 322 13.49 8.62 -14.25
CA GLN A 322 12.19 8.46 -13.59
C GLN A 322 12.35 8.38 -12.08
N GLN A 323 13.29 7.57 -11.58
CA GLN A 323 13.57 7.47 -10.16
C GLN A 323 14.07 8.80 -9.60
N ASN A 324 14.94 9.51 -10.33
CA ASN A 324 15.43 10.81 -9.87
C ASN A 324 14.29 11.83 -9.72
N ILE A 325 13.28 11.81 -10.59
CA ILE A 325 12.10 12.67 -10.46
C ILE A 325 11.24 12.24 -9.27
N LEU A 326 11.00 10.93 -9.08
CA LEU A 326 10.19 10.41 -7.97
C LEU A 326 10.85 10.62 -6.60
N ASP A 327 12.17 10.69 -6.56
CA ASP A 327 12.91 10.97 -5.34
C ASP A 327 12.83 12.45 -4.92
N ILE A 328 12.55 13.38 -5.86
CA ILE A 328 12.38 14.82 -5.58
C ILE A 328 10.95 15.05 -5.15
#